data_AF-A0A1B6DPU4-F1
#
_entry.id   AF-A0A1B6DPU4-F1
#
_cell.length_a   1.000
_cell.length_b   1.000
_cell.length_c   1.000
_cell.angle_alpha   90.00
_cell.angle_beta   90.00
_cell.angle_gamma   90.00
#
_symmetry.space_group_name_H-M   'P 1'
#
loop_
_entity.id
_entity.type
_entity.pdbx_description
1 polymer ?
#
loop_
_entity_poly.entity_id
_entity_poly.type
_entity_poly.pdbx_seq_one_letter_code
_entity_poly.pdbx_strand_id
1 'polypeptide(L)'
;MKIVMQLMNGFFDKGHSLFMDNFYNSFLFSSKLLRRLTYTTGTLRNNRKHNPKPINSAQLSVGETVANYAESVMIGKWKDKRTVTYISTRFDNEMVTYRNKRKQQKIIPKPLMQYNAHMKGVDRLDQMMSYQM
;
A
#
# COMPACT_ATOMS: atom_id res chain seq x y z
N MET A 1 -10.12 7.38 9.91
CA MET A 1 -10.44 5.96 9.60
C MET A 1 -11.93 5.64 9.69
N LYS A 2 -12.73 6.40 10.44
CA LYS A 2 -14.20 6.28 10.48
C LYS A 2 -14.86 6.31 9.09
N ILE A 3 -14.41 7.20 8.20
CA ILE A 3 -14.96 7.31 6.84
C ILE A 3 -14.78 6.02 6.02
N VAL A 4 -13.61 5.38 6.06
CA VAL A 4 -13.38 4.11 5.36
C VAL A 4 -14.31 3.03 5.89
N MET A 5 -14.54 2.99 7.21
CA MET A 5 -15.46 2.03 7.80
C MET A 5 -16.91 2.23 7.32
N GLN A 6 -17.32 3.48 7.11
CA GLN A 6 -18.65 3.83 6.60
C GLN A 6 -18.79 3.47 5.11
N LEU A 7 -17.79 3.80 4.29
CA LEU A 7 -17.79 3.49 2.85
C LEU A 7 -17.77 1.98 2.58
N MET A 8 -17.09 1.20 3.44
CA MET A 8 -17.03 -0.25 3.33
C MET A 8 -18.23 -0.97 3.96
N ASN A 9 -19.23 -0.25 4.46
CA ASN A 9 -20.41 -0.87 5.02
C ASN A 9 -21.12 -1.74 3.98
N GLY A 10 -21.48 -2.98 4.36
CA GLY A 10 -22.02 -3.98 3.44
C GLY A 10 -20.98 -4.73 2.58
N PHE A 11 -19.70 -4.35 2.62
CA PHE A 11 -18.60 -5.01 1.89
C PHE A 11 -17.64 -5.80 2.79
N PHE A 12 -17.76 -5.67 4.10
CA PHE A 12 -16.97 -6.45 5.04
C PHE A 12 -17.29 -7.94 5.00
N ASP A 13 -16.36 -8.75 5.51
CA ASP A 13 -16.54 -10.19 5.76
C ASP A 13 -16.73 -11.02 4.48
N LYS A 14 -16.34 -10.47 3.32
CA LYS A 14 -16.52 -11.05 1.98
C LYS A 14 -15.22 -11.41 1.25
N GLY A 15 -14.05 -11.21 1.87
CA GLY A 15 -12.75 -11.48 1.24
C GLY A 15 -12.29 -10.41 0.24
N HIS A 16 -12.90 -9.22 0.25
CA HIS A 16 -12.52 -8.14 -0.68
C HIS A 16 -11.14 -7.57 -0.37
N SER A 17 -10.50 -6.99 -1.40
CA SER A 17 -9.22 -6.28 -1.29
C SER A 17 -9.43 -4.79 -1.48
N LEU A 18 -9.04 -4.01 -0.48
CA LEU A 18 -9.17 -2.57 -0.44
C LEU A 18 -7.81 -1.91 -0.72
N PHE A 19 -7.76 -1.09 -1.75
CA PHE A 19 -6.58 -0.30 -2.12
C PHE A 19 -6.81 1.17 -1.71
N MET A 20 -5.88 1.75 -0.94
CA MET A 20 -6.07 3.09 -0.36
C MET A 20 -4.77 3.89 -0.35
N ASP A 21 -4.90 5.21 -0.45
CA ASP A 21 -3.79 6.13 -0.26
C ASP A 21 -3.25 6.13 1.19
N ASN A 22 -2.01 6.59 1.34
CA ASN A 22 -1.23 6.67 2.57
C ASN A 22 -1.93 7.39 3.74
N PHE A 23 -2.88 8.29 3.47
CA PHE A 23 -3.60 8.98 4.53
C PHE A 23 -4.43 8.00 5.38
N TYR A 24 -5.03 7.00 4.73
CA TYR A 24 -5.92 6.03 5.35
C TYR A 24 -5.22 4.75 5.82
N ASN A 25 -3.95 4.55 5.49
CA ASN A 25 -3.23 3.34 5.89
C ASN A 25 -2.57 3.48 7.28
N SER A 26 -2.73 2.45 8.09
CA SER A 26 -1.96 2.23 9.33
C SER A 26 -1.93 0.75 9.69
N PHE A 27 -0.98 0.36 10.53
CA PHE A 27 -0.86 -1.01 11.05
C PHE A 27 -2.16 -1.47 11.74
N LEU A 28 -2.59 -0.74 12.77
CA LEU A 28 -3.77 -1.11 13.58
C LEU A 28 -5.05 -1.22 12.75
N PHE A 29 -5.20 -0.36 11.73
CA PHE A 29 -6.38 -0.38 10.89
C PHE A 29 -6.37 -1.53 9.89
N SER A 30 -5.21 -1.82 9.30
CA SER A 30 -5.05 -2.98 8.41
C SER A 30 -5.30 -4.27 9.18
N SER A 31 -4.75 -4.40 10.40
CA SER A 31 -5.02 -5.52 11.31
C SER A 31 -6.54 -5.62 11.64
N LYS A 32 -7.21 -4.49 11.92
CA LYS A 32 -8.66 -4.47 12.15
C LYS A 32 -9.50 -4.90 10.94
N LEU A 33 -9.15 -4.46 9.75
CA LEU A 33 -9.86 -4.83 8.52
C LEU A 33 -9.60 -6.30 8.15
N LEU A 34 -8.39 -6.80 8.37
CA LEU A 34 -8.06 -8.19 8.14
C LEU A 34 -8.90 -9.14 9.01
N ARG A 35 -9.14 -8.77 10.28
CA ARG A 35 -10.09 -9.49 11.17
C ARG A 35 -11.53 -9.51 10.64
N ARG A 36 -11.88 -8.65 9.70
CA ARG A 36 -13.18 -8.59 9.00
C ARG A 36 -13.09 -9.12 7.57
N LEU A 37 -12.21 -10.10 7.33
CA LEU A 37 -11.92 -10.70 6.02
C LEU A 37 -11.81 -9.66 4.90
N THR A 38 -11.19 -8.52 5.20
CA THR A 38 -11.01 -7.43 4.25
C THR A 38 -9.52 -7.13 4.16
N TYR A 39 -8.94 -7.50 3.04
CA TYR A 39 -7.53 -7.24 2.80
C TYR A 39 -7.30 -5.77 2.47
N THR A 40 -6.11 -5.28 2.79
CA THR A 40 -5.67 -3.92 2.51
C THR A 40 -4.33 -3.93 1.79
N THR A 41 -4.13 -2.99 0.88
CA THR A 41 -2.83 -2.76 0.25
C THR A 41 -2.69 -1.29 -0.12
N GLY A 42 -1.55 -0.68 0.20
CA GLY A 42 -1.28 0.67 -0.25
C GLY A 42 0.03 1.26 0.25
N THR A 43 0.23 2.53 -0.07
CA THR A 43 1.39 3.29 0.44
C THR A 43 1.17 3.65 1.92
N LEU A 44 2.26 3.87 2.66
CA LEU A 44 2.21 4.17 4.09
C LEU A 44 3.12 5.35 4.39
N ARG A 45 2.64 6.33 5.17
CA ARG A 45 3.51 7.44 5.61
C ARG A 45 4.55 6.91 6.60
N ASN A 46 5.81 7.31 6.40
CA ASN A 46 6.93 6.82 7.20
C ASN A 46 6.81 7.20 8.69
N ASN A 47 6.16 8.33 8.98
CA ASN A 47 5.92 8.84 10.34
C ASN A 47 4.62 8.31 10.99
N ARG A 48 3.97 7.28 10.42
CA ARG A 48 2.80 6.66 11.07
C ARG A 48 3.22 5.92 12.35
N LYS A 49 2.37 6.05 13.37
CA LYS A 49 2.52 5.32 14.64
C LYS A 49 2.49 3.82 14.36
N HIS A 50 3.31 3.06 15.10
CA HIS A 50 3.46 1.61 15.00
C HIS A 50 4.15 1.11 13.71
N ASN A 51 4.79 1.99 12.94
CA ASN A 51 5.73 1.53 11.92
C ASN A 51 6.95 0.89 12.61
N PRO A 52 7.40 -0.30 12.17
CA PRO A 52 8.55 -0.97 12.77
C PRO A 52 9.82 -0.12 12.63
N LYS A 53 10.57 0.03 13.74
CA LYS A 53 11.86 0.76 13.74
C LYS A 53 12.81 0.25 12.64
N PRO A 54 13.01 -1.07 12.44
CA PRO A 54 13.91 -1.57 11.40
C PRO A 54 13.54 -1.10 9.99
N ILE A 55 12.24 -0.94 9.70
CA ILE A 55 11.78 -0.43 8.41
C ILE A 55 12.07 1.07 8.30
N ASN A 56 11.73 1.85 9.32
CA ASN A 56 11.95 3.29 9.29
C ASN A 56 13.44 3.65 9.16
N SER A 57 14.32 2.95 9.87
CA SER A 57 15.77 3.21 9.87
C SER A 57 16.54 2.57 8.71
N ALA A 58 15.96 1.61 7.97
CA ALA A 58 16.65 0.94 6.88
C ALA A 58 17.15 1.93 5.82
N GLN A 59 18.45 1.86 5.53
CA GLN A 59 19.08 2.55 4.41
C GLN A 59 19.18 1.57 3.25
N LEU A 60 18.59 1.93 2.12
CA LEU A 60 18.48 1.07 0.95
C LEU A 60 19.27 1.66 -0.21
N SER A 61 19.81 0.79 -1.05
CA SER A 61 20.25 1.08 -2.40
C SER A 61 19.06 1.10 -3.35
N VAL A 62 19.20 1.73 -4.52
CA VAL A 62 18.14 1.76 -5.52
C VAL A 62 17.85 0.32 -6.00
N GLY A 63 16.58 -0.06 -6.01
CA GLY A 63 16.10 -1.40 -6.33
C GLY A 63 15.87 -2.29 -5.12
N GLU A 64 16.47 -1.99 -3.96
CA GLU A 64 16.37 -2.82 -2.77
C GLU A 64 15.04 -2.62 -2.03
N THR A 65 14.58 -3.69 -1.38
CA THR A 65 13.42 -3.67 -0.48
C THR A 65 13.68 -4.47 0.79
N VAL A 66 13.07 -4.02 1.88
CA VAL A 66 12.99 -4.74 3.16
C VAL A 66 11.54 -4.78 3.62
N ALA A 67 11.17 -5.81 4.36
CA ALA A 67 9.83 -5.94 4.93
C ALA A 67 9.86 -6.51 6.34
N ASN A 68 8.85 -6.15 7.12
CA ASN A 68 8.61 -6.67 8.45
C ASN A 68 7.14 -7.10 8.54
N TYR A 69 6.90 -8.23 9.19
CA TYR A 69 5.60 -8.86 9.30
C TYR A 69 5.21 -8.97 10.76
N ALA A 70 3.98 -8.58 11.09
CA ALA A 70 3.38 -8.78 12.40
C ALA A 70 1.87 -8.94 12.24
N GLU A 71 1.27 -9.90 12.92
CA GLU A 71 -0.19 -10.16 12.86
C GLU A 71 -0.74 -10.31 11.42
N SER A 72 0.02 -10.95 10.52
CA SER A 72 -0.32 -11.05 9.09
C SER A 72 -0.45 -9.71 8.34
N VAL A 73 0.08 -8.64 8.92
CA VAL A 73 0.28 -7.34 8.28
C VAL A 73 1.75 -7.21 7.92
N MET A 74 2.02 -6.98 6.64
CA MET A 74 3.35 -6.69 6.12
C MET A 74 3.50 -5.18 5.95
N ILE A 75 4.60 -4.62 6.48
CA ILE A 75 5.05 -3.27 6.18
C ILE A 75 6.41 -3.37 5.50
N GLY A 76 6.49 -2.82 4.30
CA GLY A 76 7.67 -2.83 3.46
C GLY A 76 8.20 -1.44 3.19
N LYS A 77 9.48 -1.36 2.85
CA LYS A 77 10.15 -0.16 2.34
C LYS A 77 10.96 -0.55 1.12
N TRP A 78 10.86 0.27 0.09
CA TRP A 78 11.53 0.07 -1.18
C TRP A 78 12.07 1.38 -1.70
N LYS A 79 13.22 1.35 -2.39
CA LYS A 79 13.83 2.53 -2.96
C LYS A 79 13.87 2.42 -4.48
N ASP A 80 13.09 3.25 -5.17
CA ASP A 80 13.31 3.59 -6.59
C ASP A 80 14.20 4.85 -6.63
N LYS A 81 13.86 5.85 -7.46
CA LYS A 81 14.38 7.22 -7.35
C LYS A 81 14.09 7.87 -5.99
N ARG A 82 12.98 7.48 -5.36
CA ARG A 82 12.57 7.89 -4.02
C ARG A 82 12.20 6.67 -3.21
N THR A 83 12.34 6.80 -1.90
CA THR A 83 11.92 5.77 -0.95
C THR A 83 10.41 5.79 -0.79
N VAL A 84 9.80 4.62 -0.83
CA VAL A 84 8.38 4.40 -0.59
C VAL A 84 8.23 3.37 0.52
N THR A 85 7.47 3.72 1.56
CA THR A 85 6.99 2.77 2.55
C THR A 85 5.58 2.34 2.15
N TYR A 86 5.26 1.06 2.31
CA TYR A 86 4.00 0.46 1.89
C TYR A 86 3.55 -0.60 2.89
N ILE A 87 2.28 -0.95 2.82
CA ILE A 87 1.62 -1.90 3.72
C ILE A 87 0.74 -2.84 2.90
N SER A 88 0.70 -4.11 3.27
CA SER A 88 -0.24 -5.08 2.71
C SER A 88 -0.61 -6.14 3.72
N THR A 89 -1.84 -6.62 3.64
CA THR A 89 -2.30 -7.85 4.31
C THR A 89 -2.62 -8.97 3.32
N ARG A 90 -2.40 -8.73 2.01
CA ARG A 90 -2.71 -9.70 0.94
C ARG A 90 -1.49 -10.27 0.24
N PHE A 91 -0.46 -9.45 0.09
CA PHE A 91 0.69 -9.73 -0.76
C PHE A 91 1.98 -9.64 0.05
N ASP A 92 2.88 -10.58 -0.21
CA ASP A 92 4.21 -10.61 0.40
C ASP A 92 5.16 -9.64 -0.30
N ASN A 93 6.33 -9.45 0.32
CA ASN A 93 7.43 -8.65 -0.22
C ASN A 93 8.20 -9.37 -1.34
N GLU A 94 7.48 -9.73 -2.41
CA GLU A 94 8.03 -10.35 -3.60
C GLU A 94 8.39 -9.27 -4.63
N MET A 95 9.64 -9.26 -5.11
CA MET A 95 10.04 -8.41 -6.23
C MET A 95 9.59 -9.03 -7.54
N VAL A 96 8.75 -8.33 -8.29
CA VAL A 96 8.19 -8.83 -9.54
C VAL A 96 8.57 -7.94 -10.70
N THR A 97 8.78 -8.56 -11.85
CA THR A 97 8.92 -7.86 -13.11
C THR A 97 7.55 -7.45 -13.63
N TYR A 98 7.36 -6.17 -13.94
CA TYR A 98 6.16 -5.68 -14.60
C TYR A 98 6.50 -4.70 -15.73
N ARG A 99 5.61 -4.63 -16.73
CA ARG A 99 5.73 -3.69 -17.83
C ARG A 99 4.91 -2.44 -17.52
N ASN A 100 5.55 -1.29 -17.44
CA ASN A 100 4.85 -0.03 -17.21
C ASN A 100 4.12 0.46 -18.48
N LYS A 101 3.35 1.55 -18.37
CA LYS A 101 2.60 2.13 -19.50
C LYS A 101 3.49 2.54 -20.68
N ARG A 102 4.76 2.88 -20.43
CA ARG A 102 5.76 3.23 -21.45
C ARG A 102 6.42 2.00 -22.08
N LYS A 103 5.84 0.81 -21.87
CA LYS A 103 6.38 -0.48 -22.33
C LYS A 103 7.75 -0.83 -21.75
N GLN A 104 8.20 -0.13 -20.71
CA GLN A 104 9.48 -0.39 -20.03
C GLN A 104 9.30 -1.46 -18.97
N GLN A 105 10.25 -2.38 -18.92
CA GLN A 105 10.33 -3.38 -17.88
C GLN A 105 10.85 -2.73 -16.59
N LYS A 106 10.19 -3.00 -15.47
CA LYS A 106 10.58 -2.54 -14.14
C LYS A 106 10.46 -3.69 -13.16
N ILE A 107 11.32 -3.70 -12.15
CA ILE A 107 11.25 -4.61 -11.01
C ILE A 107 10.74 -3.79 -9.82
N ILE A 108 9.65 -4.24 -9.20
CA ILE A 108 8.97 -3.52 -8.11
C ILE A 108 8.41 -4.55 -7.10
N PRO A 109 8.22 -4.19 -5.82
CA PRO A 109 7.45 -5.03 -4.92
C PRO A 109 6.03 -5.28 -5.45
N LYS A 110 5.59 -6.54 -5.42
CA LYS A 110 4.24 -6.99 -5.82
C LYS A 110 3.10 -6.20 -5.19
N PRO A 111 3.13 -5.83 -3.89
CA PRO A 111 2.07 -5.01 -3.30
C PRO A 111 1.96 -3.64 -3.97
N LEU A 112 3.09 -3.01 -4.32
CA LEU A 112 3.12 -1.72 -5.01
C LEU A 112 2.68 -1.84 -6.48
N MET A 113 3.02 -2.94 -7.15
CA MET A 113 2.47 -3.23 -8.48
C MET A 113 0.94 -3.31 -8.44
N GLN A 114 0.39 -4.06 -7.48
CA GLN A 114 -1.05 -4.24 -7.31
C GLN A 114 -1.74 -2.93 -6.93
N TYR A 115 -1.15 -2.15 -6.01
CA TYR A 115 -1.61 -0.80 -5.68
C TYR A 115 -1.70 0.09 -6.92
N ASN A 116 -0.61 0.19 -7.69
CA ASN A 116 -0.56 1.00 -8.90
C ASN A 116 -1.55 0.52 -9.99
N ALA A 117 -1.91 -0.76 -10.01
CA ALA A 117 -2.91 -1.27 -10.96
C ALA A 117 -4.32 -0.76 -10.64
N HIS A 118 -4.68 -0.68 -9.35
CA HIS A 118 -6.04 -0.40 -8.89
C HIS A 118 -6.29 1.07 -8.53
N MET A 119 -5.25 1.85 -8.20
CA MET A 119 -5.41 3.27 -7.82
C MET A 119 -5.51 4.24 -8.99
N LYS A 120 -5.18 3.82 -10.22
CA LYS A 120 -5.18 4.68 -11.42
C LYS A 120 -6.49 5.45 -11.63
N GLY A 121 -7.63 4.82 -11.35
CA GLY A 121 -8.93 5.45 -11.52
C GLY A 121 -9.14 6.59 -10.53
N VAL A 122 -8.72 6.38 -9.28
CA VAL A 122 -8.81 7.36 -8.19
C VAL A 122 -7.86 8.52 -8.46
N ASP A 123 -6.59 8.25 -8.76
CA ASP A 123 -5.59 9.29 -9.03
C ASP A 123 -6.01 10.20 -10.20
N ARG A 124 -6.64 9.65 -11.25
CA ARG A 124 -7.13 10.43 -12.40
C ARG A 124 -8.30 11.33 -12.01
N LEU A 125 -9.23 10.83 -11.20
CA LEU A 125 -10.36 11.62 -10.72
C LEU A 125 -9.89 12.76 -9.83
N ASP A 126 -8.98 12.49 -8.89
CA ASP A 126 -8.38 13.51 -8.03
C ASP A 126 -7.64 14.58 -8.84
N GLN A 127 -6.88 14.16 -9.87
CA GLN A 127 -6.21 15.07 -10.77
C GLN A 127 -7.20 15.96 -11.53
N MET A 128 -8.29 15.40 -12.06
CA MET A 128 -9.32 16.16 -12.77
C MET A 128 -10.02 17.18 -11.87
N MET A 129 -10.35 16.81 -10.63
CA MET A 129 -10.93 17.74 -9.66
C MET A 129 -9.96 18.84 -9.24
N SER A 130 -8.66 18.56 -9.17
CA SER A 130 -7.65 19.56 -8.84
C SER A 130 -7.45 20.64 -9.91
N TYR A 131 -7.87 20.39 -11.17
CA TYR A 131 -7.85 21.40 -12.23
C TYR A 131 -9.05 22.36 -12.21
N GLN A 132 -10.06 22.06 -11.39
CA GLN A 132 -11.29 22.86 -11.26
C GLN A 132 -11.33 23.71 -9.98
N MET A 133 -10.28 23.68 -9.16
CA MET A 133 -10.04 24.59 -8.04
C MET A 133 -8.89 25.54 -8.36
#